data_AF-A0A9N9R519-F1
#
_entry.id   AF-A0A9N9R519-F1
#
_cell.length_a   1.000
_cell.length_b   1.000
_cell.length_c   1.000
_cell.angle_alpha   90.00
_cell.angle_beta   90.00
_cell.angle_gamma   90.00
#
_symmetry.space_group_name_H-M   'P 1'
#
loop_
_entity.id
_entity.type
_entity.pdbx_description
1 polymer ?
#
loop_
_entity_poly.entity_id
_entity_poly.type
_entity_poly.pdbx_seq_one_letter_code
_entity_poly.pdbx_strand_id
1 'polypeptide(L)'
;MKKVQGNDSFQRINYLHQVSKYMSMKNPALSSYYGNLIVSIAKKNVLKIHPDIKRQMCKKCRCTLIHNVTGKMKIRNKNKLKFVVWTCSICKTERKLPIDKNKDHTLWVDKPEAVVEIIN
;
A
#
# COMPACT_ATOMS: atom_id res chain seq x y z
N MET A 1 -25.16 13.27 4.14
CA MET A 1 -23.73 13.12 3.79
C MET A 1 -23.52 13.54 2.36
N LYS A 2 -22.48 14.35 2.10
CA LYS A 2 -22.11 14.74 0.73
C LYS A 2 -21.70 13.49 -0.06
N LYS A 3 -22.29 13.30 -1.25
CA LYS A 3 -21.92 12.17 -2.13
C LYS A 3 -20.60 12.50 -2.82
N VAL A 4 -19.54 11.79 -2.47
CA VAL A 4 -18.25 11.88 -3.16
C VAL A 4 -18.15 10.80 -4.23
N GLN A 5 -17.68 11.16 -5.41
CA GLN A 5 -17.54 10.22 -6.51
C GLN A 5 -16.62 9.07 -6.09
N GLY A 6 -17.12 7.84 -6.24
CA GLY A 6 -16.37 6.63 -5.88
C GLY A 6 -16.32 6.33 -4.38
N ASN A 7 -17.06 7.05 -3.52
CA ASN A 7 -17.07 6.84 -2.07
C ASN A 7 -17.28 5.36 -1.69
N ASP A 8 -18.30 4.70 -2.23
CA ASP A 8 -18.60 3.29 -1.93
C ASP A 8 -17.43 2.37 -2.30
N SER A 9 -16.74 2.68 -3.40
CA SER A 9 -15.56 1.91 -3.81
C SER A 9 -14.36 2.16 -2.90
N PHE A 10 -14.17 3.40 -2.42
CA PHE A 10 -13.13 3.71 -1.43
C PHE A 10 -13.41 3.02 -0.09
N GLN A 11 -14.66 3.04 0.38
CA GLN A 11 -15.07 2.32 1.59
C GLN A 11 -14.84 0.82 1.45
N ARG A 12 -15.20 0.24 0.30
CA ARG A 12 -14.95 -1.18 0.01
C ARG A 12 -13.45 -1.52 -0.03
N ILE A 13 -12.63 -0.68 -0.64
CA ILE A 13 -11.17 -0.84 -0.65
C ILE A 13 -10.61 -0.78 0.78
N ASN A 14 -11.08 0.17 1.59
CA ASN A 14 -10.67 0.30 2.99
C ASN A 14 -11.00 -0.97 3.79
N TYR A 15 -12.24 -1.45 3.70
CA TYR A 15 -12.65 -2.69 4.36
C TYR A 15 -11.80 -3.89 3.95
N LEU A 16 -11.60 -4.09 2.64
CA LEU A 16 -10.78 -5.20 2.12
C LEU A 16 -9.32 -5.09 2.55
N HIS A 17 -8.78 -3.87 2.67
CA HIS A 17 -7.43 -3.65 3.17
C HIS A 17 -7.29 -4.08 4.63
N GLN A 18 -8.25 -3.73 5.49
CA GLN A 18 -8.27 -4.13 6.89
C GLN A 18 -8.35 -5.66 7.03
N VAL A 19 -9.24 -6.30 6.26
CA VAL A 19 -9.35 -7.78 6.22
C VAL A 19 -8.06 -8.41 5.69
N SER A 20 -7.46 -7.87 4.63
CA SER A 20 -6.19 -8.36 4.08
C SER A 20 -5.06 -8.29 5.11
N LYS A 21 -4.98 -7.21 5.89
CA LYS A 21 -4.00 -7.03 6.96
C LYS A 21 -4.23 -8.05 8.08
N TYR A 22 -5.46 -8.23 8.55
CA TYR A 22 -5.79 -9.22 9.58
C TYR A 22 -5.45 -10.65 9.13
N MET A 23 -5.86 -11.01 7.91
CA MET A 23 -5.65 -12.34 7.35
C MET A 23 -4.18 -12.61 7.04
N SER A 24 -3.34 -11.59 6.85
CA SER A 24 -1.92 -11.80 6.57
C SER A 24 -1.18 -12.57 7.68
N MET A 25 -1.63 -12.45 8.93
CA MET A 25 -1.06 -13.19 10.06
C MET A 25 -1.59 -14.62 10.17
N LYS A 26 -2.81 -14.89 9.69
CA LYS A 26 -3.48 -16.20 9.83
C LYS A 26 -3.34 -17.07 8.58
N ASN A 27 -3.65 -16.49 7.42
CA ASN A 27 -3.61 -17.14 6.13
C ASN A 27 -3.12 -16.14 5.06
N PRO A 28 -1.82 -16.18 4.72
CA PRO A 28 -1.25 -15.26 3.74
C PRO A 28 -1.79 -15.41 2.31
N ALA A 29 -2.36 -16.57 1.96
CA ALA A 29 -3.02 -16.77 0.66
C ALA A 29 -4.34 -15.99 0.59
N LEU A 30 -5.14 -16.01 1.67
CA LEU A 30 -6.35 -15.17 1.77
C LEU A 30 -6.01 -13.68 1.75
N SER A 31 -4.95 -13.26 2.44
CA SER A 31 -4.47 -11.87 2.37
C SER A 31 -4.15 -11.45 0.92
N SER A 32 -3.51 -12.33 0.15
CA SER A 32 -3.21 -12.13 -1.27
C SER A 32 -4.49 -12.03 -2.11
N TYR A 33 -5.49 -12.88 -1.84
CA TYR A 33 -6.80 -12.84 -2.50
C TYR A 33 -7.49 -11.48 -2.31
N TYR A 34 -7.62 -11.01 -1.06
CA TYR A 34 -8.19 -9.69 -0.78
C TYR A 34 -7.37 -8.55 -1.39
N GLY A 35 -6.04 -8.67 -1.40
CA GLY A 35 -5.15 -7.74 -2.08
C GLY A 35 -5.41 -7.65 -3.59
N ASN A 36 -5.67 -8.77 -4.25
CA ASN A 36 -6.05 -8.77 -5.66
C ASN A 36 -7.43 -8.13 -5.88
N LEU A 37 -8.40 -8.38 -5.00
CA LEU A 37 -9.71 -7.73 -5.06
C LEU A 37 -9.61 -6.20 -4.96
N ILE A 38 -8.81 -5.67 -4.04
CA ILE A 38 -8.54 -4.23 -3.92
C ILE A 38 -8.07 -3.64 -5.25
N VAL A 39 -7.10 -4.31 -5.89
CA VAL A 39 -6.52 -3.86 -7.16
C VAL A 39 -7.53 -3.95 -8.30
N SER A 40 -8.33 -5.02 -8.35
CA SER A 40 -9.38 -5.20 -9.36
C SER A 40 -10.48 -4.14 -9.26
N ILE A 41 -10.92 -3.84 -8.04
CA ILE A 41 -11.92 -2.77 -7.78
C ILE A 41 -11.36 -1.42 -8.18
N ALA A 42 -10.11 -1.12 -7.80
CA ALA A 42 -9.47 0.14 -8.16
C ALA A 42 -9.30 0.28 -9.69
N LYS A 43 -8.90 -0.78 -10.39
CA LYS A 43 -8.78 -0.79 -11.86
C LYS A 43 -10.13 -0.59 -12.54
N LYS A 44 -11.16 -1.35 -12.13
CA LYS A 44 -12.50 -1.29 -12.73
C LYS A 44 -13.12 0.09 -12.59
N ASN A 45 -12.91 0.76 -11.46
CA ASN A 45 -13.46 2.08 -11.18
C ASN A 45 -12.49 3.23 -11.49
N VAL A 46 -11.33 2.96 -12.09
CA VAL A 46 -10.29 3.95 -12.42
C VAL A 46 -9.86 4.79 -11.20
N LEU A 47 -9.73 4.16 -10.04
CA LEU A 47 -9.40 4.81 -8.77
C LEU A 47 -7.90 4.77 -8.48
N LYS A 48 -7.38 5.89 -7.98
CA LYS A 48 -6.02 5.96 -7.43
C LYS A 48 -6.03 5.49 -5.98
N ILE A 49 -5.44 4.32 -5.72
CA ILE A 49 -5.25 3.81 -4.35
C ILE A 49 -4.26 4.72 -3.58
N HIS A 50 -4.47 4.89 -2.27
CA HIS A 50 -3.54 5.61 -1.39
C HIS A 50 -2.11 5.02 -1.48
N PRO A 51 -1.05 5.86 -1.52
CA PRO A 51 0.32 5.38 -1.58
C PRO A 51 0.71 4.45 -0.43
N ASP A 52 0.18 4.64 0.78
CA ASP A 52 0.50 3.77 1.92
C ASP A 52 -0.03 2.35 1.77
N ILE A 53 -1.31 2.22 1.37
CA ILE A 53 -1.90 0.93 1.01
C ILE A 53 -1.06 0.27 -0.08
N LYS A 54 -0.73 1.02 -1.15
CA LYS A 54 0.13 0.52 -2.22
C LYS A 54 1.48 0.06 -1.68
N ARG A 55 2.16 0.83 -0.83
CA ARG A 55 3.50 0.54 -0.28
C ARG A 55 3.49 -0.69 0.63
N GLN A 56 2.42 -0.89 1.38
CA GLN A 56 2.23 -2.03 2.27
C GLN A 56 1.89 -3.34 1.52
N MET A 57 1.52 -3.29 0.24
CA MET A 57 1.21 -4.47 -0.55
C MET A 57 2.41 -4.96 -1.39
N CYS A 58 2.54 -6.29 -1.51
CA CYS A 58 3.47 -6.90 -2.45
C CYS A 58 3.10 -6.56 -3.90
N LYS A 59 4.09 -6.20 -4.74
CA LYS A 59 3.85 -5.86 -6.16
C LYS A 59 3.37 -7.04 -7.02
N LYS A 60 3.69 -8.28 -6.63
CA LYS A 60 3.35 -9.51 -7.37
C LYS A 60 2.09 -10.17 -6.81
N CYS A 61 2.18 -10.81 -5.64
CA CYS A 61 1.05 -11.56 -5.07
C CYS A 61 -0.01 -10.71 -4.37
N ARG A 62 0.24 -9.40 -4.17
CA ARG A 62 -0.66 -8.47 -3.47
C ARG A 62 -0.90 -8.76 -1.98
N CYS A 63 -0.21 -9.73 -1.38
CA CYS A 63 -0.22 -9.94 0.07
C CYS A 63 0.20 -8.67 0.82
N THR A 64 -0.45 -8.39 1.95
CA THR A 64 -0.07 -7.32 2.86
C THR A 64 1.24 -7.68 3.54
N LEU A 65 2.23 -6.79 3.46
CA LEU A 65 3.56 -6.92 4.03
C LEU A 65 3.56 -6.39 5.47
N ILE A 66 3.71 -7.30 6.42
CA ILE A 66 3.93 -7.02 7.84
C ILE A 66 5.37 -7.42 8.17
N HIS A 67 6.07 -6.51 8.83
CA HIS A 67 7.47 -6.73 9.23
C HIS A 67 7.60 -8.00 10.07
N ASN A 68 8.56 -8.85 9.71
CA ASN A 68 8.85 -10.14 10.37
C ASN A 68 7.75 -11.21 10.32
N VAL A 69 6.59 -10.93 9.71
CA VAL A 69 5.52 -11.92 9.53
C VAL A 69 5.44 -12.34 8.06
N THR A 70 4.92 -11.47 7.19
CA THR A 70 4.73 -11.75 5.76
C THR A 70 5.77 -11.08 4.86
N GLY A 71 6.58 -10.18 5.42
CA GLY A 71 7.66 -9.51 4.71
C GLY A 71 8.85 -9.18 5.60
N LYS A 72 10.04 -9.21 5.01
CA LYS A 72 11.27 -8.74 5.64
C LYS A 72 11.55 -7.32 5.14
N MET A 73 11.75 -6.38 6.05
CA MET A 73 12.15 -5.02 5.74
C MET A 73 13.63 -4.85 6.10
N LYS A 74 14.43 -4.32 5.18
CA LYS A 74 15.84 -3.99 5.41
C LYS A 74 16.14 -2.62 4.81
N ILE A 75 17.01 -1.86 5.46
CA ILE A 75 17.59 -0.65 4.87
C ILE A 75 18.85 -1.06 4.11
N ARG A 76 18.95 -0.72 2.83
CA ARG A 76 20.13 -0.96 1.99
C ARG A 76 20.70 0.37 1.50
N ASN A 77 22.02 0.47 1.45
CA ASN A 77 22.73 1.63 0.90
C ASN A 77 23.36 1.23 -0.45
N LYS A 78 23.21 2.06 -1.48
CA LYS A 78 23.88 1.89 -2.79
C LYS A 78 24.25 3.27 -3.35
N ASN A 79 25.52 3.48 -3.70
CA ASN A 79 26.02 4.71 -4.36
C ASN A 79 25.51 6.01 -3.70
N LYS A 80 25.71 6.15 -2.38
CA LYS A 80 25.22 7.29 -1.58
C LYS A 80 23.67 7.43 -1.51
N LEU A 81 22.88 6.50 -2.01
CA LEU A 81 21.42 6.47 -1.83
C LEU A 81 21.02 5.42 -0.80
N LYS A 82 20.02 5.74 0.03
CA LYS A 82 19.44 4.80 1.02
C LYS A 82 18.09 4.30 0.50
N PHE A 83 17.79 3.03 0.72
CA PHE A 83 16.53 2.41 0.30
C PHE A 83 15.93 1.58 1.43
N VAL A 84 14.62 1.69 1.64
CA VAL A 84 13.86 0.65 2.34
C VAL A 84 13.52 -0.44 1.33
N VAL A 85 14.06 -1.64 1.54
CA VAL A 85 13.77 -2.82 0.74
C VAL A 85 12.83 -3.73 1.50
N TRP A 86 11.68 -3.97 0.91
CA TRP A 86 10.71 -4.97 1.34
C TRP A 86 10.86 -6.23 0.50
N THR A 87 11.05 -7.37 1.15
CA THR A 87 11.08 -8.68 0.51
C THR A 87 9.89 -9.50 0.99
N CYS A 88 9.02 -9.93 0.08
CA CYS A 88 7.88 -10.78 0.43
C CYS A 88 8.35 -12.18 0.83
N SER A 89 7.88 -12.70 1.97
CA SER A 89 8.23 -14.04 2.44
C SER A 89 7.62 -15.16 1.56
N ILE A 90 6.50 -14.87 0.87
CA ILE A 90 5.72 -15.81 0.08
C ILE A 90 6.29 -15.94 -1.34
N CYS A 91 6.25 -14.87 -2.14
CA CYS A 91 6.66 -14.89 -3.55
C CYS A 91 8.08 -14.35 -3.81
N LYS A 92 8.85 -14.06 -2.75
CA LYS A 92 10.25 -13.57 -2.76
C LYS A 92 10.50 -12.27 -3.52
N THR A 93 9.44 -11.61 -3.95
CA THR A 93 9.52 -10.40 -4.75
C THR A 93 9.98 -9.22 -3.89
N GLU A 94 10.99 -8.49 -4.37
CA GLU A 94 11.51 -7.29 -3.71
C GLU A 94 10.84 -6.00 -4.22
N ARG A 95 10.57 -5.08 -3.29
CA ARG A 95 10.18 -3.70 -3.55
C ARG A 95 11.18 -2.77 -2.87
N LYS A 96 11.69 -1.80 -3.62
CA LYS A 96 12.65 -0.80 -3.13
C LYS A 96 11.94 0.54 -3.08
N LEU A 97 11.99 1.20 -1.93
CA LEU A 97 11.50 2.55 -1.72
C LEU A 97 12.71 3.43 -1.42
N PRO A 98 12.96 4.49 -2.20
CA PRO A 98 14.05 5.42 -1.89
C PRO A 98 13.75 6.14 -0.58
N ILE A 99 14.80 6.35 0.22
CA ILE A 99 14.78 7.23 1.39
C ILE A 99 15.57 8.47 0.97
N ASP A 100 14.89 9.61 0.95
CA ASP A 100 15.57 10.88 0.72
C ASP A 100 16.46 11.23 1.92
N LYS A 101 17.65 11.73 1.64
CA LYS A 101 18.62 12.15 2.66
C LYS A 101 18.31 13.54 3.20
N ASN A 102 17.72 14.41 2.37
CA ASN A 102 17.52 15.81 2.71
C ASN A 102 16.21 16.05 3.48
N LYS A 103 15.40 15.00 3.69
CA LYS A 103 14.08 15.04 4.37
C LYS A 103 13.02 15.93 3.68
N ASP A 104 13.35 16.62 2.61
CA ASP A 104 12.43 17.51 1.89
C ASP A 104 11.41 16.77 1.00
N HIS A 105 11.68 15.50 0.66
CA HIS A 105 10.76 14.73 -0.16
C HIS A 105 9.49 14.32 0.61
N THR A 106 8.37 14.97 0.26
CA THR A 106 7.00 14.61 0.67
C THR A 106 6.22 14.02 -0.50
N LEU A 107 5.26 13.13 -0.25
CA LEU A 107 4.35 12.68 -1.31
C LEU A 107 3.37 13.80 -1.66
N TRP A 108 2.92 13.83 -2.93
CA TRP A 108 1.89 14.78 -3.36
C TRP A 108 0.66 14.77 -2.45
N VAL A 109 0.19 13.59 -2.04
CA VAL A 109 -1.00 13.45 -1.17
C VAL A 109 -0.82 14.03 0.24
N ASP A 110 0.42 14.23 0.69
CA ASP A 110 0.72 14.76 2.03
C ASP A 110 0.82 16.30 2.01
N LYS A 111 0.84 16.92 0.83
CA LYS A 111 0.91 18.39 0.71
C LYS A 111 -0.47 19.01 0.99
N PRO A 112 -0.54 20.14 1.71
CA PRO A 112 -1.82 20.80 1.97
C PRO A 112 -2.53 21.22 0.68
N GLU A 113 -1.78 21.60 -0.34
CA GLU A 113 -2.28 21.98 -1.68
C GLU A 113 -3.00 20.83 -2.41
N ALA A 114 -2.73 19.57 -2.05
CA ALA A 114 -3.39 18.43 -2.67
C ALA A 114 -4.80 18.17 -2.12
N VAL A 115 -5.17 18.82 -1.00
CA VAL A 115 -6.48 18.70 -0.39
C VAL A 115 -7.46 19.60 -1.13
N VAL A 116 -8.36 18.99 -1.90
CA VAL A 116 -9.42 19.71 -2.61
C VAL A 116 -10.59 20.02 -1.68
N GLU A 117 -10.96 19.06 -0.82
CA GLU A 117 -12.09 19.20 0.09
C GLU A 117 -11.91 18.29 1.32
N ILE A 118 -12.32 18.78 2.49
CA ILE A 118 -12.41 18.01 3.73
C ILE A 118 -13.89 17.75 4.01
N ILE A 119 -14.26 16.48 4.08
CA ILE A 119 -15.64 16.06 4.37
C ILE A 119 -15.74 15.88 5.89
N ASN A 120 -16.49 16.76 6.55
CA ASN A 120 -16.83 16.64 7.97
C ASN A 120 -18.05 15.75 8.19
#